data_AF-A0AAV4MJI6-F1
#
_entry.id   AF-A0AAV4MJI6-F1
#
_cell.length_a   1.000
_cell.length_b   1.000
_cell.length_c   1.000
_cell.angle_alpha   90.00
_cell.angle_beta   90.00
_cell.angle_gamma   90.00
#
_symmetry.space_group_name_H-M   'P 1'
#
loop_
_entity.id
_entity.type
_entity.pdbx_description
1 polymer ?
#
loop_
_entity_poly.entity_id
_entity_poly.type
_entity_poly.pdbx_seq_one_letter_code
_entity_poly.pdbx_strand_id
1 'polypeptide(L)' 'MSELVSNGVQIYQFPTDDDSVAEINSTMNALLPFAVVGSTDFVRVGNKMVRARQYPWGTVM' A
#
# COMPACT_ATOMS: atom_id res chain seq x y z
N MET A 1 -9.48 11.45 0.81
CA MET A 1 -10.63 10.99 1.63
C MET A 1 -11.82 11.95 1.63
N SER A 2 -11.60 13.27 1.52
CA SER A 2 -12.66 14.28 1.52
C SER A 2 -13.80 13.98 0.53
N GLU A 3 -13.48 13.64 -0.72
CA GLU A 3 -14.50 13.35 -1.75
C GLU A 3 -15.31 12.08 -1.47
N LEU A 4 -14.68 11.03 -0.94
CA LEU A 4 -15.41 9.79 -0.59
C LEU A 4 -16.41 10.06 0.54
N VAL A 5 -15.98 10.82 1.56
CA VAL A 5 -16.83 11.21 2.69
C VAL A 5 -17.97 12.14 2.25
N SER A 6 -17.69 13.15 1.41
CA SER A 6 -18.71 14.10 0.95
C SER A 6 -19.80 13.44 0.12
N ASN A 7 -19.51 12.30 -0.52
CA ASN A 7 -20.45 11.56 -1.35
C ASN A 7 -21.03 10.32 -0.63
N GLY A 8 -20.75 10.14 0.66
CA GLY A 8 -21.26 9.00 1.43
C GLY A 8 -20.74 7.63 0.96
N VAL A 9 -19.60 7.59 0.27
CA VAL A 9 -18.97 6.35 -0.20
C VAL A 9 -18.25 5.70 0.97
N GLN A 10 -18.76 4.56 1.41
CA GLN A 10 -18.16 3.75 2.45
C GLN A 10 -17.12 2.80 1.85
N ILE A 11 -15.91 2.83 2.38
CA ILE A 11 -14.83 1.92 2.00
C ILE A 11 -14.49 1.00 3.16
N TYR A 12 -13.90 -0.15 2.84
CA TYR A 12 -13.40 -1.06 3.87
C TYR A 12 -12.41 -0.33 4.80
N GLN A 13 -12.50 -0.64 6.08
CA GLN A 13 -11.55 -0.24 7.11
C GLN A 13 -11.06 -1.51 7.81
N PHE A 14 -9.76 -1.60 8.02
CA PHE A 14 -9.19 -2.68 8.80
C PHE A 14 -9.76 -2.63 10.23
N PRO A 15 -10.12 -3.78 10.83
CA PRO A 15 -10.72 -3.85 12.16
C PRO A 15 -9.74 -3.36 13.23
N THR A 16 -10.22 -2.62 14.23
CA THR A 16 -9.38 -2.09 15.33
C THR A 16 -9.93 -2.46 16.70
N ASP A 17 -10.81 -3.45 16.76
CA ASP A 17 -11.44 -3.98 17.97
C ASP A 17 -10.57 -5.01 18.71
N ASP A 18 -9.63 -5.65 18.01
CA ASP A 18 -8.63 -6.54 18.60
C ASP A 18 -7.34 -5.77 18.93
N ASP A 19 -7.09 -5.58 20.23
CA ASP A 19 -5.92 -4.87 20.76
C ASP A 19 -4.57 -5.42 20.25
N SER A 20 -4.50 -6.70 19.86
CA SER A 20 -3.26 -7.30 19.34
C SER A 20 -2.84 -6.75 17.96
N VAL A 21 -3.79 -6.20 17.20
CA VAL A 21 -3.56 -5.67 15.84
C VAL A 21 -4.08 -4.25 15.64
N ALA A 22 -4.77 -3.67 16.63
CA ALA A 22 -5.43 -2.37 16.54
C ALA A 22 -4.50 -1.23 16.12
N GLU A 23 -3.29 -1.17 16.69
CA GLU A 23 -2.30 -0.13 16.35
C GLU A 23 -1.87 -0.20 14.88
N ILE A 24 -1.58 -1.42 14.40
CA ILE A 24 -1.17 -1.66 13.02
C ILE A 24 -2.31 -1.32 12.07
N ASN A 25 -3.53 -1.78 12.36
CA ASN A 25 -4.69 -1.57 11.51
C ASN A 25 -5.13 -0.09 11.46
N SER A 26 -5.01 0.64 12.58
CA SER A 26 -5.21 2.09 12.61
C SER A 26 -4.22 2.81 11.68
N THR A 27 -2.94 2.42 11.74
CA THR A 27 -1.91 2.94 10.84
C THR A 27 -2.22 2.60 9.37
N MET A 28 -2.67 1.38 9.08
CA MET A 28 -3.08 0.97 7.72
C MET A 28 -4.25 1.78 7.19
N ASN A 29 -5.27 2.03 8.02
CA ASN A 29 -6.41 2.86 7.66
C ASN A 29 -6.00 4.31 7.34
N ALA A 30 -5.04 4.86 8.09
CA ALA A 30 -4.52 6.21 7.85
C ALA A 30 -3.76 6.36 6.53
N LEU A 31 -3.26 5.25 5.95
CA LEU A 31 -2.56 5.23 4.66
C LEU A 31 -3.51 5.10 3.46
N LEU A 32 -4.82 4.98 3.66
CA LEU A 32 -5.77 4.87 2.56
C LEU A 32 -5.95 6.21 1.82
N PRO A 33 -6.01 6.19 0.47
CA PRO A 33 -5.87 5.02 -0.40
C PRO A 33 -4.40 4.60 -0.61
N PHE A 34 -4.13 3.29 -0.68
CA PHE A 34 -2.78 2.79 -0.94
C PHE A 34 -2.31 3.12 -2.36
N ALA A 35 -1.15 3.76 -2.46
CA ALA A 35 -0.46 3.99 -3.73
C ALA A 35 0.39 2.77 -4.09
N VAL A 36 -0.21 1.79 -4.77
CA VAL A 36 0.45 0.51 -5.11
C VAL A 36 1.15 0.54 -6.47
N VAL A 37 2.25 -0.20 -6.59
CA VAL A 37 2.92 -0.51 -7.86
C VAL A 37 3.06 -2.02 -8.00
N GLY A 38 2.54 -2.58 -9.09
CA GLY A 38 2.67 -4.00 -9.42
C GLY A 38 3.81 -4.29 -10.40
N SER A 39 4.47 -5.43 -10.25
CA SER A 39 5.37 -6.00 -11.26
C SER A 39 5.37 -7.53 -11.23
N THR A 40 5.51 -8.15 -12.41
CA THR A 40 5.77 -9.58 -12.58
C THR A 40 7.26 -9.89 -12.74
N ASP A 41 8.06 -8.88 -13.07
CA ASP A 41 9.48 -9.03 -13.38
C ASP A 41 10.33 -8.96 -12.11
N PHE A 42 11.43 -9.70 -12.10
CA PHE A 42 12.40 -9.66 -11.01
C PHE A 42 13.70 -8.99 -11.44
N VAL A 43 14.19 -8.09 -10.59
CA VAL A 43 15.48 -7.39 -10.76
C VAL A 43 16.39 -7.75 -9.59
N ARG A 44 17.69 -7.93 -9.87
CA ARG A 44 18.71 -8.14 -8.84
C ARG A 44 19.11 -6.80 -8.23
N VAL A 45 18.80 -6.59 -6.96
CA VAL A 45 19.25 -5.43 -6.17
C VAL A 45 20.17 -5.93 -5.05
N GLY A 46 21.47 -5.64 -5.16
CA GLY A 46 22.48 -6.24 -4.30
C GLY A 46 22.49 -7.77 -4.42
N ASN A 47 22.24 -8.47 -3.31
CA ASN A 47 22.18 -9.94 -3.26
C ASN A 47 20.75 -10.51 -3.29
N LYS A 48 19.71 -9.70 -3.48
CA LYS A 48 18.30 -10.13 -3.47
C LYS A 48 17.64 -9.95 -4.84
N MET A 49 16.75 -10.88 -5.17
CA MET A 49 15.80 -10.73 -6.28
C MET A 49 14.53 -10.07 -5.76
N VAL A 50 14.15 -8.93 -6.33
CA VAL A 50 12.96 -8.17 -5.94
C VAL A 50 12.06 -7.94 -7.15
N ARG A 51 10.75 -7.85 -6.93
CA ARG A 51 9.82 -7.45 -7.99
C ARG A 51 9.95 -5.95 -8.22
N ALA A 52 10.19 -5.53 -9.46
CA ALA A 52 10.41 -4.11 -9.75
C ALA A 52 10.04 -3.78 -11.20
N ARG A 53 9.82 -2.49 -11.49
CA ARG A 53 9.67 -1.96 -12.85
C ARG A 53 10.90 -1.15 -13.20
N GLN A 54 11.65 -1.56 -14.22
CA GLN A 54 12.88 -0.90 -14.64
C GLN A 54 12.63 0.02 -15.83
N TYR A 55 13.15 1.24 -15.75
CA TYR A 55 13.08 2.27 -16.77
C TYR A 55 14.47 2.88 -17.03
N PRO A 56 14.66 3.57 -18.16
CA PRO A 56 15.90 4.31 -18.42
C PRO A 56 16.22 5.37 -17.36
N TRP A 57 15.20 5.91 -16.68
CA TRP A 57 15.35 6.90 -15.60
C TRP A 57 15.43 6.30 -14.21
N GLY A 58 15.35 4.97 -14.06
CA GLY A 58 15.50 4.31 -12.77
C GLY A 58 14.56 3.12 -12.57
N THR A 59 14.61 2.54 -11.37
CA THR A 59 13.84 1.35 -11.00
C THR A 59 12.83 1.72 -9.92
N VAL A 60 11.57 1.37 -10.13
CA VAL A 60 10.51 1.47 -9.12
C VAL A 60 10.38 0.12 -8.43
N MET A 61 10.52 0.12 -7.10
CA MET A 61 10.46 -1.05 -6.22
C MET A 61 9.52 -0.77 -5.04
#